data_AF-A0A2M8XZH9-F1
#
_entry.id   AF-A0A2M8XZH9-F1
#
_cell.length_a   1.000
_cell.length_b   1.000
_cell.length_c   1.000
_cell.angle_alpha   90.00
_cell.angle_beta   90.00
_cell.angle_gamma   90.00
#
_symmetry.space_group_name_H-M   'P 1'
#
loop_
_entity.id
_entity.type
_entity.pdbx_description
1 polymer ?
#
loop_
_entity_poly.entity_id
_entity_poly.type
_entity_poly.pdbx_seq_one_letter_code
_entity_poly.pdbx_strand_id
1 'polypeptide(L)'
;MNTDHNRIKVADLEKNHPDKILTTNTDGELEFSDINNIKTDSYNALDYSISGKALDARQGKILKDLIDNINALLASDNVNLDTVQELVDAIETVQTSLNTILVNDLNAGGITKALTAEQGKVLKVLYDALVIIVNGKEDLSNKKTLIVGNETSDSFYGSIKAWITYLKFGFISLLPAKVTTLVDADLIMLGDCEDSFKTKTRTFSQLKATLKTYLDGFFQQKDEQIEVSTNSNVLNAWNGQTILFTANCIITVPSTLNSSLMFPFRTLPGVTVTWSITSPFTWETAPISTPEKRVGHFMRRGSTNTIFLDV
;
A
#
# COMPACT_ATOMS: atom_id res chain seq x y z
N MET A 1 37.02 -52.58 -96.53
CA MET A 1 36.83 -51.35 -95.72
C MET A 1 36.29 -50.30 -96.67
N ASN A 2 34.97 -50.11 -96.71
CA ASN A 2 34.41 -48.97 -97.41
C ASN A 2 34.62 -47.76 -96.50
N THR A 3 35.38 -46.80 -96.98
CA THR A 3 35.63 -45.58 -96.22
C THR A 3 34.70 -44.51 -96.75
N ASP A 4 33.50 -44.44 -96.18
CA ASP A 4 32.51 -43.39 -96.42
C ASP A 4 33.01 -42.10 -95.74
N HIS A 5 34.13 -41.57 -96.24
CA HIS A 5 34.61 -40.25 -95.88
C HIS A 5 33.94 -39.23 -96.80
N ASN A 6 33.55 -38.10 -96.24
CA ASN A 6 33.13 -36.95 -97.03
C ASN A 6 34.26 -36.52 -97.97
N ARG A 7 34.04 -36.62 -99.29
CA ARG A 7 35.02 -36.23 -100.31
C ARG A 7 34.48 -35.05 -101.10
N ILE A 8 35.11 -33.90 -100.95
CA ILE A 8 35.03 -32.82 -101.94
C ILE A 8 36.07 -33.07 -103.03
N LYS A 9 35.75 -32.81 -104.30
CA LYS A 9 36.77 -32.87 -105.35
C LYS A 9 37.62 -31.60 -105.25
N VAL A 10 38.94 -31.74 -105.40
CA VAL A 10 39.86 -30.58 -105.42
C VAL A 10 39.42 -29.53 -106.45
N ALA A 11 38.92 -29.98 -107.60
CA ALA A 11 38.38 -29.12 -108.65
C ALA A 11 37.18 -28.26 -108.21
N ASP A 12 36.44 -28.67 -107.17
CA ASP A 12 35.32 -27.90 -106.63
C ASP A 12 35.80 -26.82 -105.65
N LEU A 13 37.00 -26.98 -105.05
CA LEU A 13 37.67 -25.95 -104.24
C LEU A 13 38.39 -24.90 -105.11
N GLU A 14 38.82 -25.29 -106.32
CA GLU A 14 39.51 -24.42 -107.28
C GLU A 14 38.55 -23.45 -108.00
N LYS A 15 37.25 -23.79 -108.03
CA LYS A 15 36.19 -22.90 -108.50
C LYS A 15 35.78 -21.99 -107.35
N ASN A 16 36.45 -20.84 -107.23
CA ASN A 16 36.06 -19.82 -106.27
C ASN A 16 34.61 -19.37 -106.52
N HIS A 17 33.67 -19.88 -105.73
CA HIS A 17 32.30 -19.39 -105.67
C HIS A 17 32.23 -18.33 -104.56
N PRO A 18 32.21 -17.03 -104.90
CA PRO A 18 32.06 -15.99 -103.89
C PRO A 18 30.76 -16.19 -103.12
N ASP A 19 30.77 -15.80 -101.84
CA ASP A 19 29.62 -15.86 -100.92
C ASP A 19 29.03 -17.26 -100.67
N LYS A 20 29.81 -18.32 -100.90
CA LYS A 20 29.47 -19.69 -100.50
C LYS A 20 30.44 -20.23 -99.47
N ILE A 21 29.96 -21.11 -98.60
CA ILE A 21 30.76 -21.82 -97.61
C ILE A 21 30.43 -23.30 -97.64
N LEU A 22 31.42 -24.11 -97.26
CA LEU A 22 31.27 -25.54 -97.17
C LEU A 22 30.48 -25.90 -95.91
N THR A 23 29.34 -26.55 -96.08
CA THR A 23 28.48 -27.05 -95.00
C THR A 23 28.21 -28.53 -95.21
N THR A 24 27.85 -29.23 -94.14
CA THR A 24 27.38 -30.61 -94.23
C THR A 24 25.86 -30.62 -94.43
N ASN A 25 25.37 -31.35 -95.43
CA ASN A 25 23.94 -31.51 -95.67
C ASN A 25 23.29 -32.51 -94.69
N THR A 26 21.97 -32.71 -94.79
CA THR A 26 21.22 -33.63 -93.92
C THR A 26 21.64 -35.10 -94.07
N ASP A 27 22.23 -35.46 -95.21
CA ASP A 27 22.71 -36.81 -95.52
C ASP A 27 24.19 -37.00 -95.10
N GLY A 28 24.80 -35.96 -94.51
CA GLY A 28 26.17 -36.01 -94.01
C GLY A 28 27.23 -35.64 -95.05
N GLU A 29 26.87 -35.29 -96.28
CA GLU A 29 27.81 -34.94 -97.37
C GLU A 29 28.22 -33.46 -97.34
N LEU A 30 29.41 -33.14 -97.87
CA LEU A 30 29.89 -31.75 -97.97
C LEU A 30 29.32 -31.07 -99.22
N GLU A 31 28.63 -29.94 -99.04
CA GLU A 31 28.10 -29.11 -100.13
C GLU A 31 28.41 -27.63 -99.92
N PHE A 32 28.31 -26.84 -100.99
CA PHE A 32 28.44 -25.38 -100.92
C PHE A 32 27.09 -24.74 -100.68
N SER A 33 26.90 -24.19 -99.48
CA SER A 33 25.73 -23.38 -99.12
C SER A 33 26.00 -21.90 -99.31
N ASP A 34 24.96 -21.16 -99.68
CA ASP A 34 24.98 -19.69 -99.72
C ASP A 34 25.21 -19.15 -98.30
N ILE A 35 26.14 -18.20 -98.15
CA ILE A 35 26.45 -17.59 -96.85
C ILE A 35 25.22 -16.90 -96.24
N ASN A 36 24.26 -16.48 -97.08
CA ASN A 36 23.02 -15.88 -96.61
C ASN A 36 22.10 -16.87 -95.89
N ASN A 37 22.20 -18.18 -96.18
CA ASN A 37 21.44 -19.22 -95.49
C ASN A 37 22.00 -19.55 -94.08
N ILE A 38 23.17 -19.03 -93.74
CA ILE A 38 23.80 -19.15 -92.41
C ILE A 38 23.49 -17.91 -91.55
N LYS A 39 22.63 -17.01 -92.03
CA LYS A 39 21.97 -16.06 -91.12
C LYS A 39 21.12 -16.90 -90.18
N THR A 40 21.65 -17.14 -88.99
CA THR A 40 20.87 -17.46 -87.81
C THR A 40 19.67 -16.52 -87.83
N ASP A 41 18.45 -17.05 -87.91
CA ASP A 41 17.24 -16.25 -87.73
C ASP A 41 17.51 -15.29 -86.57
N SER A 42 17.40 -13.98 -86.83
CA SER A 42 17.67 -12.91 -85.86
C SER A 42 16.59 -12.88 -84.78
N TYR A 43 16.29 -14.03 -84.19
CA TYR A 43 15.34 -14.22 -83.12
C TYR A 43 15.98 -13.75 -81.82
N ASN A 44 15.80 -12.46 -81.55
CA ASN A 44 16.38 -11.77 -80.39
C ASN A 44 15.48 -11.90 -79.16
N ALA A 45 15.24 -13.13 -78.70
CA ALA A 45 14.51 -13.40 -77.46
C ALA A 45 15.23 -14.43 -76.59
N LEU A 46 14.93 -14.41 -75.29
CA LEU A 46 15.55 -15.26 -74.26
C LEU A 46 14.61 -16.41 -73.82
N ASP A 47 13.70 -16.83 -74.69
CA ASP A 47 12.65 -17.83 -74.41
C ASP A 47 12.85 -19.15 -75.18
N TYR A 48 13.96 -19.31 -75.89
CA TYR A 48 14.23 -20.50 -76.69
C TYR A 48 14.70 -21.67 -75.82
N SER A 49 13.95 -22.78 -75.81
CA SER A 49 14.22 -23.96 -74.99
C SER A 49 14.71 -25.19 -75.79
N ILE A 50 14.86 -25.06 -77.11
CA ILE A 50 15.31 -26.15 -78.00
C ILE A 50 16.83 -26.10 -78.19
N SER A 51 17.48 -27.25 -78.07
CA SER A 51 18.93 -27.42 -78.25
C SER A 51 19.41 -27.01 -79.66
N GLY A 52 20.61 -26.41 -79.74
CA GLY A 52 21.28 -26.09 -81.02
C GLY A 52 21.15 -24.63 -81.49
N LYS A 53 20.50 -23.74 -80.73
CA LYS A 53 20.57 -22.28 -80.95
C LYS A 53 21.55 -21.65 -79.96
N ALA A 54 22.47 -20.83 -80.45
CA ALA A 54 23.43 -20.10 -79.64
C ALA A 54 22.90 -18.69 -79.34
N LEU A 55 23.15 -18.20 -78.12
CA LEU A 55 22.95 -16.79 -77.79
C LEU A 55 23.88 -15.92 -78.64
N ASP A 56 23.38 -14.80 -79.14
CA ASP A 56 24.28 -13.83 -79.76
C ASP A 56 25.17 -13.15 -78.69
N ALA A 57 26.23 -12.49 -79.13
CA ALA A 57 27.17 -11.83 -78.21
C ALA A 57 26.53 -10.71 -77.37
N ARG A 58 25.45 -10.08 -77.85
CA ARG A 58 24.75 -9.00 -77.13
C ARG A 58 23.90 -9.57 -76.00
N GLN A 59 23.15 -10.63 -76.28
CA GLN A 59 22.37 -11.38 -75.29
C GLN A 59 23.28 -12.00 -74.23
N GLY A 60 24.41 -12.59 -74.64
CA GLY A 60 25.43 -13.10 -73.72
C GLY A 60 25.99 -12.01 -72.80
N LYS A 61 26.25 -10.81 -73.33
CA LYS A 61 26.69 -9.66 -72.52
C LYS A 61 25.61 -9.21 -71.53
N ILE A 62 24.36 -9.07 -71.95
CA ILE A 62 23.26 -8.66 -71.06
C ILE A 62 23.09 -9.65 -69.91
N LEU A 63 23.09 -10.96 -70.20
CA LEU A 63 23.01 -11.99 -69.17
C LEU A 63 24.22 -11.94 -68.24
N LYS A 64 25.42 -11.73 -68.78
CA LYS A 64 26.63 -11.55 -67.98
C LYS A 64 26.52 -10.34 -67.06
N ASP A 65 26.08 -9.18 -67.55
CA ASP A 65 25.92 -7.97 -66.75
C ASP A 65 24.88 -8.18 -65.64
N LEU A 66 23.77 -8.89 -65.92
CA LEU A 66 22.76 -9.26 -64.92
C LEU A 66 23.33 -10.22 -63.86
N ILE A 67 24.08 -11.24 -64.27
CA ILE A 67 24.75 -12.19 -63.37
C ILE A 67 25.78 -11.48 -62.51
N ASP A 68 26.60 -10.61 -63.10
CA ASP A 68 27.61 -9.84 -62.39
C ASP A 68 26.95 -8.90 -61.36
N ASN A 69 25.83 -8.27 -61.68
CA ASN A 69 25.04 -7.46 -60.74
C ASN A 69 24.46 -8.31 -59.59
N ILE A 70 23.93 -9.50 -59.87
CA ILE A 70 23.43 -10.42 -58.85
C ILE A 70 24.58 -10.89 -57.95
N ASN A 71 25.72 -11.27 -58.53
CA ASN A 71 26.89 -11.68 -57.78
C ASN A 71 27.46 -10.53 -56.94
N ALA A 72 27.45 -9.30 -57.45
CA ALA A 72 27.82 -8.11 -56.69
C ALA A 72 26.85 -7.85 -55.53
N LEU A 73 25.55 -8.12 -55.70
CA LEU A 73 24.55 -8.00 -54.62
C LEU A 73 24.68 -9.11 -53.58
N LEU A 74 24.97 -10.35 -54.00
CA LEU A 74 25.17 -11.51 -53.12
C LEU A 74 26.51 -11.46 -52.39
N ALA A 75 27.53 -10.89 -53.01
CA ALA A 75 28.84 -10.66 -52.40
C ALA A 75 28.93 -9.31 -51.67
N SER A 76 27.95 -8.43 -51.89
CA SER A 76 27.81 -7.21 -51.10
C SER A 76 27.35 -7.64 -49.71
N ASP A 77 28.27 -7.57 -48.74
CA ASP A 77 27.97 -7.43 -47.32
C ASP A 77 27.15 -6.14 -47.13
N ASN A 78 25.87 -6.15 -47.51
CA ASN A 78 24.98 -5.03 -47.27
C ASN A 78 24.71 -4.98 -45.76
N VAL A 79 25.63 -4.31 -45.06
CA VAL A 79 25.68 -4.10 -43.61
C VAL A 79 24.32 -3.73 -43.04
N ASN A 80 23.45 -3.07 -43.82
CA ASN A 80 22.13 -2.66 -43.34
C ASN A 80 21.16 -3.82 -43.06
N LEU A 81 21.23 -4.92 -43.81
CA LEU A 81 20.32 -6.05 -43.58
C LEU A 81 20.83 -6.95 -42.45
N ASP A 82 22.16 -7.15 -42.41
CA ASP A 82 22.84 -7.89 -41.35
C ASP A 82 22.68 -7.17 -40.00
N THR A 83 22.92 -5.85 -39.96
CA THR A 83 22.77 -5.05 -38.73
C THR A 83 21.31 -4.91 -38.27
N VAL A 84 20.34 -4.78 -39.17
CA VAL A 84 18.92 -4.73 -38.76
C VAL A 84 18.46 -6.07 -38.20
N GLN A 85 18.90 -7.18 -38.80
CA GLN A 85 18.57 -8.50 -38.27
C GLN A 85 19.24 -8.74 -36.91
N GLU A 86 20.51 -8.37 -36.74
CA GLU A 86 21.20 -8.42 -35.45
C GLU A 86 20.48 -7.57 -34.38
N LEU A 87 19.96 -6.40 -34.74
CA LEU A 87 19.16 -5.57 -33.83
C LEU A 87 17.83 -6.22 -33.45
N VAL A 88 17.15 -6.85 -34.41
CA VAL A 88 15.91 -7.60 -34.15
C VAL A 88 16.18 -8.76 -33.19
N ASP A 89 17.21 -9.54 -33.44
CA ASP A 89 17.60 -10.69 -32.60
C ASP A 89 17.99 -10.23 -31.17
N ALA A 90 18.69 -9.10 -31.06
CA ALA A 90 19.03 -8.48 -29.78
C ALA A 90 17.77 -8.02 -29.02
N ILE A 91 16.81 -7.40 -29.71
CA ILE A 91 15.53 -6.96 -29.11
C ILE A 91 14.71 -8.16 -28.63
N GLU A 92 14.61 -9.24 -29.43
CA GLU A 92 13.92 -10.47 -29.04
C GLU A 92 14.57 -11.13 -27.80
N THR A 93 15.90 -11.12 -27.75
CA THR A 93 16.66 -11.62 -26.59
C THR A 93 16.38 -10.79 -25.33
N VAL A 94 16.36 -9.45 -25.44
CA VAL A 94 16.01 -8.55 -24.33
C VAL A 94 14.58 -8.78 -23.88
N GLN A 95 13.63 -8.90 -24.81
CA GLN A 95 12.22 -9.15 -24.49
C GLN A 95 12.03 -10.47 -23.75
N THR A 96 12.70 -11.54 -24.19
CA THR A 96 12.66 -12.85 -23.53
C THR A 96 13.26 -12.79 -22.12
N SER A 97 14.37 -12.05 -21.97
CA SER A 97 15.01 -11.82 -20.67
C SER A 97 14.09 -11.06 -19.70
N LEU A 98 13.45 -9.99 -20.17
CA LEU A 98 12.49 -9.20 -19.37
C LEU A 98 11.27 -10.04 -18.96
N ASN A 99 10.71 -10.85 -19.86
CA ASN A 99 9.60 -11.75 -19.56
C ASN A 99 9.97 -12.84 -18.54
N THR A 100 11.24 -13.24 -18.49
CA THR A 100 11.74 -14.21 -17.51
C THR A 100 11.91 -13.59 -16.12
N ILE A 101 12.41 -12.34 -16.07
CA ILE A 101 12.74 -11.62 -14.83
C ILE A 101 11.49 -10.99 -14.19
N LEU A 102 10.59 -10.41 -14.98
CA LEU A 102 9.39 -9.73 -14.47
C LEU A 102 8.23 -10.72 -14.33
N VAL A 103 7.71 -10.91 -13.12
CA VAL A 103 6.52 -11.76 -12.89
C VAL A 103 5.31 -10.94 -12.46
N ASN A 104 4.16 -11.26 -13.05
CA ASN A 104 2.88 -10.65 -12.72
C ASN A 104 1.95 -11.58 -11.94
N ASP A 105 2.50 -12.62 -11.31
CA ASP A 105 1.79 -13.51 -10.40
C ASP A 105 2.62 -13.73 -9.13
N LEU A 106 1.94 -14.17 -8.06
CA LEU A 106 2.55 -14.47 -6.76
C LEU A 106 2.86 -15.97 -6.58
N ASN A 107 2.70 -16.78 -7.62
CA ASN A 107 2.75 -18.24 -7.55
C ASN A 107 4.03 -18.83 -8.18
N ALA A 108 4.61 -18.15 -9.17
CA ALA A 108 5.76 -18.59 -9.97
C ALA A 108 7.05 -17.82 -9.65
N GLY A 109 7.20 -17.37 -8.40
CA GLY A 109 8.36 -16.60 -7.91
C GLY A 109 9.69 -17.37 -7.89
N GLY A 110 10.78 -16.67 -7.52
CA GLY A 110 12.13 -17.24 -7.39
C GLY A 110 13.18 -16.14 -7.11
N ILE A 111 14.41 -16.53 -6.74
CA ILE A 111 15.48 -15.57 -6.36
C ILE A 111 15.96 -14.67 -7.53
N THR A 112 15.58 -14.99 -8.76
CA THR A 112 15.93 -14.24 -9.98
C THR A 112 14.76 -13.44 -10.57
N LYS A 113 13.59 -13.45 -9.92
CA LYS A 113 12.36 -12.84 -10.42
C LYS A 113 11.98 -11.62 -9.59
N ALA A 114 11.81 -10.47 -10.25
CA ALA A 114 11.39 -9.23 -9.62
C ALA A 114 9.87 -9.09 -9.64
N LEU A 115 9.30 -8.62 -8.53
CA LEU A 115 7.88 -8.31 -8.43
C LEU A 115 7.58 -7.02 -9.22
N THR A 116 6.53 -7.03 -10.04
CA THR A 116 6.08 -5.80 -10.71
C THR A 116 5.56 -4.80 -9.68
N ALA A 117 5.63 -3.50 -10.01
CA ALA A 117 5.12 -2.45 -9.13
C ALA A 117 3.61 -2.62 -8.80
N GLU A 118 2.83 -3.15 -9.73
CA GLU A 118 1.40 -3.37 -9.54
C GLU A 118 1.13 -4.47 -8.50
N GLN A 119 1.84 -5.60 -8.58
CA GLN A 119 1.75 -6.64 -7.56
C GLN A 119 2.30 -6.17 -6.20
N GLY A 120 3.34 -5.34 -6.20
CA GLY A 120 3.88 -4.71 -4.99
C GLY A 120 2.86 -3.83 -4.26
N LYS A 121 2.00 -3.09 -5.00
CA LYS A 121 0.90 -2.32 -4.39
C LYS A 121 -0.12 -3.23 -3.72
N VAL A 122 -0.53 -4.31 -4.39
CA VAL A 122 -1.49 -5.29 -3.83
C VAL A 122 -0.94 -5.87 -2.52
N LEU A 123 0.33 -6.28 -2.51
CA LEU A 123 0.99 -6.80 -1.31
C LEU A 123 1.05 -5.76 -0.19
N LYS A 124 1.37 -4.50 -0.51
CA LYS A 124 1.39 -3.41 0.47
C LYS A 124 0.03 -3.21 1.14
N VAL A 125 -1.06 -3.23 0.37
CA VAL A 125 -2.42 -3.09 0.93
C VAL A 125 -2.73 -4.22 1.90
N LEU A 126 -2.41 -5.47 1.54
CA LEU A 126 -2.60 -6.63 2.41
C LEU A 126 -1.74 -6.55 3.68
N TYR A 127 -0.49 -6.11 3.55
CA TYR A 127 0.41 -5.89 4.68
C TYR A 127 -0.11 -4.80 5.62
N ASP A 128 -0.50 -3.65 5.08
CA ASP A 128 -1.05 -2.55 5.88
C ASP A 128 -2.32 -3.00 6.63
N ALA A 129 -3.21 -3.74 5.96
CA ALA A 129 -4.39 -4.34 6.60
C ALA A 129 -4.02 -5.33 7.71
N LEU A 130 -3.00 -6.17 7.50
CA LEU A 130 -2.51 -7.11 8.52
C LEU A 130 -1.89 -6.37 9.71
N VAL A 131 -1.09 -5.34 9.48
CA VAL A 131 -0.48 -4.51 10.52
C VAL A 131 -1.55 -3.86 11.39
N ILE A 132 -2.61 -3.32 10.78
CA ILE A 132 -3.75 -2.77 11.51
C ILE A 132 -4.41 -3.85 12.38
N ILE A 133 -4.62 -5.06 11.84
CA ILE A 133 -5.23 -6.17 12.60
C ILE A 133 -4.34 -6.62 13.75
N VAL A 134 -3.03 -6.75 13.54
CA VAL A 134 -2.08 -7.21 14.56
C VAL A 134 -1.92 -6.15 15.65
N ASN A 135 -1.77 -4.89 15.28
CA ASN A 135 -1.65 -3.78 16.24
C ASN A 135 -2.96 -3.47 16.97
N GLY A 136 -4.12 -3.79 16.35
CA GLY A 136 -5.44 -3.67 16.97
C GLY A 136 -5.81 -4.84 17.88
N LYS A 137 -5.05 -5.95 17.86
CA LYS A 137 -5.24 -7.05 18.81
C LYS A 137 -4.53 -6.69 20.12
N GLU A 138 -5.26 -6.85 21.23
CA GLU A 138 -4.73 -6.73 22.59
C GLU A 138 -3.46 -7.60 22.72
N ASP A 139 -2.39 -7.02 23.25
CA ASP A 139 -1.12 -7.71 23.47
C ASP A 139 -1.33 -8.92 24.40
N LEU A 140 -1.31 -10.13 23.82
CA LEU A 140 -1.48 -11.38 24.55
C LEU A 140 -0.26 -11.71 25.42
N SER A 141 0.90 -11.05 25.24
CA SER A 141 2.04 -11.20 26.14
C SER A 141 1.75 -10.64 27.54
N ASN A 142 0.77 -9.73 27.65
CA ASN A 142 0.22 -9.24 28.92
C ASN A 142 -0.86 -10.15 29.52
N LYS A 143 -1.25 -11.26 28.86
CA LYS A 143 -2.06 -12.32 29.51
C LYS A 143 -1.18 -13.18 30.39
N LYS A 144 -0.77 -12.62 31.53
CA LYS A 144 -0.28 -13.43 32.64
C LYS A 144 -1.49 -14.03 33.34
N THR A 145 -1.58 -15.36 33.38
CA THR A 145 -2.60 -16.10 34.17
C THR A 145 -2.44 -15.83 35.67
N LEU A 146 -1.28 -15.32 36.08
CA LEU A 146 -0.93 -14.93 37.44
C LEU A 146 -0.60 -13.44 37.46
N ILE A 147 -1.39 -12.64 38.18
CA ILE A 147 -1.01 -11.26 38.52
C ILE A 147 0.17 -11.38 39.48
N VAL A 148 1.37 -11.05 39.01
CA VAL A 148 2.52 -10.81 39.90
C VAL A 148 2.53 -9.31 40.12
N GLY A 149 2.15 -8.87 41.32
CA GLY A 149 2.29 -7.47 41.69
C GLY A 149 3.75 -7.08 41.51
N ASN A 150 4.02 -6.12 40.61
CA ASN A 150 5.31 -5.45 40.67
C ASN A 150 5.18 -4.42 41.80
N GLU A 151 5.79 -4.72 42.94
CA GLU A 151 5.77 -3.87 44.15
C GLU A 151 6.43 -2.49 43.93
N THR A 152 7.04 -2.29 42.75
CA THR A 152 7.68 -1.04 42.31
C THR A 152 6.91 -0.28 41.22
N SER A 153 5.73 -0.77 40.79
CA SER A 153 4.98 -0.16 39.67
C SER A 153 3.88 0.80 40.14
N ASP A 154 4.03 2.07 39.81
CA ASP A 154 3.08 3.14 40.16
C ASP A 154 1.88 3.25 39.17
N SER A 155 1.86 2.49 38.07
CA SER A 155 0.81 2.53 37.05
C SER A 155 -0.06 1.25 37.05
N PHE A 156 -1.33 1.39 37.43
CA PHE A 156 -2.27 0.28 37.64
C PHE A 156 -3.37 0.26 36.56
N TYR A 157 -3.06 -0.22 35.36
CA TYR A 157 -4.06 -0.41 34.29
C TYR A 157 -4.36 -1.89 34.06
N GLY A 158 -5.17 -2.49 34.95
CA GLY A 158 -5.78 -3.80 34.68
C GLY A 158 -7.00 -3.66 33.77
N SER A 159 -7.21 -4.57 32.83
CA SER A 159 -8.45 -4.58 32.04
C SER A 159 -9.67 -4.85 32.95
N ILE A 160 -10.85 -4.30 32.62
CA ILE A 160 -12.09 -4.50 33.39
C ILE A 160 -12.34 -6.00 33.63
N LYS A 161 -12.04 -6.85 32.64
CA LYS A 161 -12.17 -8.31 32.75
C LYS A 161 -11.17 -8.93 33.73
N ALA A 162 -9.94 -8.43 33.80
CA ALA A 162 -8.94 -8.89 34.76
C ALA A 162 -9.35 -8.57 36.20
N TRP A 163 -9.87 -7.37 36.44
CA TRP A 163 -10.39 -6.95 37.74
C TRP A 163 -11.62 -7.76 38.18
N ILE A 164 -12.56 -8.00 37.26
CA ILE A 164 -13.73 -8.86 37.54
C ILE A 164 -13.29 -10.28 37.89
N THR A 165 -12.29 -10.82 37.19
CA THR A 165 -11.73 -12.16 37.48
C THR A 165 -11.06 -12.19 38.85
N TYR A 166 -10.24 -11.20 39.19
CA TYR A 166 -9.60 -11.11 40.50
C TYR A 166 -10.62 -11.03 41.64
N LEU A 167 -11.64 -10.19 41.52
CA LEU A 167 -12.72 -10.13 42.52
C LEU A 167 -13.48 -11.46 42.62
N LYS A 168 -13.81 -12.09 41.48
CA LYS A 168 -14.55 -13.35 41.45
C LYS A 168 -13.79 -14.56 41.96
N PHE A 169 -12.48 -14.64 41.74
CA PHE A 169 -11.70 -15.83 42.10
C PHE A 169 -10.77 -15.61 43.27
N GLY A 170 -10.33 -14.39 43.53
CA GLY A 170 -9.49 -14.05 44.68
C GLY A 170 -10.29 -13.75 45.94
N PHE A 171 -11.39 -12.99 45.81
CA PHE A 171 -12.16 -12.55 46.99
C PHE A 171 -13.31 -13.52 47.35
N ILE A 172 -14.01 -14.07 46.35
CA ILE A 172 -15.15 -14.98 46.60
C ILE A 172 -14.69 -16.37 47.04
N SER A 173 -13.49 -16.82 46.63
CA SER A 173 -12.95 -18.13 47.05
C SER A 173 -12.56 -18.19 48.53
N LEU A 174 -12.40 -17.04 49.18
CA LEU A 174 -12.14 -16.91 50.62
C LEU A 174 -13.42 -16.92 51.46
N LEU A 175 -14.60 -16.86 50.83
CA LEU A 175 -15.88 -16.92 51.53
C LEU A 175 -16.23 -18.39 51.81
N PRO A 176 -16.56 -18.76 53.06
CA PRO A 176 -17.00 -20.12 53.37
C PRO A 176 -18.25 -20.45 52.56
N ALA A 177 -18.34 -21.70 52.08
CA ALA A 177 -19.29 -22.20 51.08
C ALA A 177 -20.80 -22.14 51.44
N LYS A 178 -21.20 -21.35 52.45
CA LYS A 178 -22.53 -21.39 53.07
C LYS A 178 -23.24 -20.04 53.22
N VAL A 179 -22.78 -18.99 52.53
CA VAL A 179 -23.47 -17.68 52.56
C VAL A 179 -24.12 -17.44 51.20
N THR A 180 -25.43 -17.68 51.11
CA THR A 180 -26.21 -17.43 49.90
C THR A 180 -26.47 -15.94 49.66
N THR A 181 -26.27 -15.08 50.67
CA THR A 181 -26.34 -13.61 50.60
C THR A 181 -25.46 -12.97 51.66
N LEU A 182 -24.45 -12.19 51.25
CA LEU A 182 -23.61 -11.40 52.17
C LEU A 182 -24.41 -10.19 52.67
N VAL A 183 -24.43 -9.97 53.99
CA VAL A 183 -25.00 -8.78 54.62
C VAL A 183 -23.90 -7.85 55.10
N ASP A 184 -24.21 -6.57 55.22
CA ASP A 184 -23.25 -5.51 55.56
C ASP A 184 -22.47 -5.76 56.87
N ALA A 185 -23.05 -6.51 57.81
CA ALA A 185 -22.44 -6.87 59.09
C ALA A 185 -21.48 -8.07 59.01
N ASP A 186 -21.44 -8.81 57.90
CA ASP A 186 -20.62 -10.01 57.78
C ASP A 186 -19.13 -9.67 57.86
N LEU A 187 -18.40 -10.38 58.73
CA LEU A 187 -16.96 -10.23 58.89
C LEU A 187 -16.22 -11.06 57.84
N ILE A 188 -15.33 -10.39 57.12
CA ILE A 188 -14.39 -10.99 56.16
C ILE A 188 -13.03 -11.03 56.83
N MET A 189 -12.41 -12.21 56.85
CA MET A 189 -11.06 -12.39 57.34
C MET A 189 -10.08 -11.98 56.24
N LEU A 190 -9.32 -10.92 56.48
CA LEU A 190 -8.16 -10.57 55.67
C LEU A 190 -6.95 -11.26 56.33
N GLY A 191 -6.09 -11.87 55.50
CA GLY A 191 -4.93 -12.65 55.93
C GLY A 191 -3.99 -11.90 56.89
N ASP A 192 -3.00 -12.63 57.40
CA ASP A 192 -2.13 -12.14 58.47
C ASP A 192 -1.53 -10.75 58.15
N CYS A 193 -1.53 -9.92 59.18
CA CYS A 193 -0.71 -8.72 59.21
C CYS A 193 0.49 -9.04 60.09
N GLU A 194 1.69 -8.86 59.53
CA GLU A 194 2.98 -9.18 60.15
C GLU A 194 3.12 -8.62 61.58
N ASP A 195 2.39 -7.56 61.94
CA ASP A 195 2.55 -6.84 63.19
C ASP A 195 1.75 -7.36 64.40
N SER A 196 0.91 -8.41 64.30
CA SER A 196 0.14 -8.79 65.50
C SER A 196 -0.38 -10.21 65.67
N PHE A 197 -0.13 -11.17 64.75
CA PHE A 197 -0.72 -12.52 64.80
C PHE A 197 -2.26 -12.52 65.01
N LYS A 198 -2.94 -11.41 64.73
CA LYS A 198 -4.39 -11.25 64.81
C LYS A 198 -4.93 -11.16 63.40
N THR A 199 -5.88 -12.01 63.08
CA THR A 199 -6.64 -11.95 61.84
C THR A 199 -7.36 -10.61 61.78
N LYS A 200 -6.99 -9.76 60.82
CA LYS A 200 -7.69 -8.48 60.61
C LYS A 200 -9.03 -8.80 59.97
N THR A 201 -10.11 -8.51 60.69
CA THR A 201 -11.44 -8.61 60.13
C THR A 201 -11.91 -7.24 59.65
N ARG A 202 -12.60 -7.22 58.52
CA ARG A 202 -13.34 -6.06 58.01
C ARG A 202 -14.76 -6.51 57.74
N THR A 203 -15.73 -5.64 57.97
CA THR A 203 -17.11 -5.95 57.60
C THR A 203 -17.31 -5.80 56.10
N PHE A 204 -18.28 -6.52 55.52
CA PHE A 204 -18.64 -6.38 54.11
C PHE A 204 -19.04 -4.93 53.78
N SER A 205 -19.67 -4.22 54.72
CA SER A 205 -19.96 -2.78 54.61
C SER A 205 -18.69 -1.92 54.43
N GLN A 206 -17.64 -2.19 55.21
CA GLN A 206 -16.37 -1.45 55.11
C GLN A 206 -15.66 -1.72 53.77
N LEU A 207 -15.71 -2.96 53.29
CA LEU A 207 -15.18 -3.32 51.98
C LEU A 207 -15.97 -2.63 50.85
N LYS A 208 -17.30 -2.66 50.93
CA LYS A 208 -18.20 -2.00 49.98
C LYS A 208 -17.94 -0.49 49.90
N ALA A 209 -17.78 0.17 51.05
CA ALA A 209 -17.45 1.59 51.11
C ALA A 209 -16.08 1.89 50.48
N THR A 210 -15.07 1.05 50.77
CA THR A 210 -13.72 1.19 50.20
C THR A 210 -13.76 1.03 48.68
N LEU A 211 -14.41 -0.03 48.19
CA LEU A 211 -14.54 -0.30 46.75
C LEU A 211 -15.32 0.81 46.04
N LYS A 212 -16.41 1.31 46.65
CA LYS A 212 -17.17 2.43 46.10
C LYS A 212 -16.29 3.68 45.98
N THR A 213 -15.50 4.00 47.01
CA THR A 213 -14.58 5.15 46.99
C THR A 213 -13.57 5.05 45.85
N TYR A 214 -12.97 3.87 45.64
CA TYR A 214 -12.08 3.64 44.50
C TYR A 214 -12.82 3.76 43.17
N LEU A 215 -13.98 3.12 43.04
CA LEU A 215 -14.75 3.07 41.80
C LEU A 215 -15.27 4.45 41.39
N ASP A 216 -15.77 5.26 42.33
CA ASP A 216 -16.20 6.64 42.09
C ASP A 216 -15.02 7.52 41.62
N GLY A 217 -13.80 7.23 42.07
CA GLY A 217 -12.58 7.90 41.60
C GLY A 217 -12.22 7.55 40.15
N PHE A 218 -12.55 6.33 39.69
CA PHE A 218 -12.34 5.89 38.30
C PHE A 218 -13.47 6.27 37.36
N PHE A 219 -14.71 6.27 37.86
CA PHE A 219 -15.91 6.66 37.13
C PHE A 219 -16.44 7.96 37.73
N GLN A 220 -15.75 9.07 37.43
CA GLN A 220 -16.33 10.37 37.71
C GLN A 220 -17.58 10.51 36.83
N GLN A 221 -18.77 10.56 37.46
CA GLN A 221 -19.95 11.08 36.77
C GLN A 221 -19.60 12.51 36.34
N LYS A 222 -19.34 12.66 35.06
CA LYS A 222 -19.11 13.92 34.39
C LYS A 222 -20.49 14.38 33.93
N ASP A 223 -21.04 15.38 34.61
CA ASP A 223 -22.35 16.04 34.39
C ASP A 223 -23.49 15.70 35.39
N GLU A 224 -23.21 15.64 36.70
CA GLU A 224 -24.23 15.89 37.72
C GLU A 224 -24.62 17.39 37.76
N GLN A 225 -25.88 17.65 38.09
CA GLN A 225 -26.37 19.01 38.34
C GLN A 225 -26.22 19.32 39.84
N ILE A 226 -25.52 20.41 40.17
CA ILE A 226 -25.31 20.86 41.56
C ILE A 226 -26.17 22.10 41.79
N GLU A 227 -27.09 22.04 42.75
CA GLU A 227 -27.90 23.19 43.15
C GLU A 227 -27.18 24.04 44.21
N VAL A 228 -27.22 25.36 44.00
CA VAL A 228 -26.65 26.34 44.93
C VAL A 228 -27.74 27.35 45.32
N SER A 229 -28.07 27.38 46.61
CA SER A 229 -29.14 28.20 47.17
C SER A 229 -28.67 29.21 48.24
N THR A 230 -27.36 29.24 48.53
CA THR A 230 -26.77 30.12 49.55
C THR A 230 -25.42 30.66 49.07
N ASN A 231 -24.90 31.67 49.77
CA ASN A 231 -23.57 32.20 49.51
C ASN A 231 -22.52 31.10 49.67
N SER A 232 -21.61 30.99 48.70
CA SER A 232 -20.62 29.91 48.69
C SER A 232 -19.35 30.33 47.95
N ASN A 233 -18.30 29.54 48.14
CA ASN A 233 -17.09 29.62 47.33
C ASN A 233 -17.22 28.74 46.10
N VAL A 234 -16.55 29.13 45.00
CA VAL A 234 -16.33 28.21 43.88
C VAL A 234 -15.52 27.01 44.37
N LEU A 235 -16.01 25.80 44.12
CA LEU A 235 -15.37 24.55 44.55
C LEU A 235 -14.70 23.85 43.36
N ASN A 236 -13.54 23.22 43.59
CA ASN A 236 -12.89 22.38 42.58
C ASN A 236 -13.76 21.20 42.13
N ALA A 237 -14.68 20.75 42.98
CA ALA A 237 -15.67 19.72 42.67
C ALA A 237 -16.68 20.14 41.59
N TRP A 238 -16.82 21.44 41.31
CA TRP A 238 -17.70 21.94 40.26
C TRP A 238 -17.13 21.74 38.86
N ASN A 239 -15.86 21.36 38.72
CA ASN A 239 -15.22 21.16 37.43
C ASN A 239 -15.98 20.15 36.56
N GLY A 240 -16.46 20.59 35.41
CA GLY A 240 -17.24 19.76 34.49
C GLY A 240 -18.64 19.39 35.02
N GLN A 241 -19.15 20.06 36.05
CA GLN A 241 -20.52 19.88 36.55
C GLN A 241 -21.41 21.05 36.10
N THR A 242 -22.73 20.84 36.02
CA THR A 242 -23.66 21.94 35.72
C THR A 242 -24.16 22.57 37.00
N ILE A 243 -23.84 23.84 37.22
CA ILE A 243 -24.23 24.56 38.45
C ILE A 243 -25.57 25.26 38.24
N LEU A 244 -26.58 24.92 39.04
CA LEU A 244 -27.89 25.55 39.01
C LEU A 244 -28.07 26.45 40.23
N PHE A 245 -28.19 27.75 40.01
CA PHE A 245 -28.47 28.70 41.08
C PHE A 245 -29.98 28.81 41.30
N THR A 246 -30.43 28.45 42.50
CA THR A 246 -31.85 28.35 42.88
C THR A 246 -32.32 29.47 43.82
N ALA A 247 -31.39 30.27 44.36
CA ALA A 247 -31.70 31.47 45.14
C ALA A 247 -30.63 32.55 44.95
N ASN A 248 -30.95 33.80 45.31
CA ASN A 248 -30.01 34.91 45.26
C ASN A 248 -28.81 34.65 46.17
N CYS A 249 -27.60 34.69 45.62
CA CYS A 249 -26.40 34.38 46.36
C CYS A 249 -25.17 35.17 45.87
N ILE A 250 -24.16 35.20 46.73
CA ILE A 250 -22.82 35.70 46.43
C ILE A 250 -21.90 34.50 46.24
N ILE A 251 -21.30 34.39 45.06
CA ILE A 251 -20.32 33.36 44.74
C ILE A 251 -18.93 33.97 44.74
N THR A 252 -18.10 33.48 45.65
CA THR A 252 -16.73 33.97 45.83
C THR A 252 -15.74 33.03 45.17
N VAL A 253 -14.92 33.55 44.27
CA VAL A 253 -13.73 32.83 43.78
C VAL A 253 -12.69 32.82 44.90
N PRO A 254 -12.32 31.65 45.45
CA PRO A 254 -11.34 31.55 46.54
C PRO A 254 -9.92 31.77 46.03
N SER A 255 -8.95 31.94 46.94
CA SER A 255 -7.54 32.19 46.58
C SER A 255 -6.80 30.99 45.96
N THR A 256 -7.41 29.80 45.96
CA THR A 256 -6.87 28.59 45.32
C THR A 256 -7.95 27.83 44.55
N LEU A 257 -7.66 27.46 43.31
CA LEU A 257 -8.53 26.67 42.43
C LEU A 257 -7.66 25.73 41.57
N ASN A 258 -8.26 24.71 40.94
CA ASN A 258 -7.58 23.86 39.96
C ASN A 258 -7.29 24.63 38.67
N SER A 259 -6.16 24.35 38.00
CA SER A 259 -5.75 25.03 36.77
C SER A 259 -6.65 24.72 35.56
N SER A 260 -7.38 23.61 35.60
CA SER A 260 -8.33 23.18 34.55
C SER A 260 -9.79 23.45 34.91
N LEU A 261 -10.07 24.22 35.97
CA LEU A 261 -11.43 24.44 36.43
C LEU A 261 -12.28 25.18 35.39
N MET A 262 -13.32 24.52 34.92
CA MET A 262 -14.35 25.08 34.05
C MET A 262 -15.70 24.45 34.39
N PHE A 263 -16.76 25.26 34.44
CA PHE A 263 -18.12 24.75 34.58
C PHE A 263 -19.16 25.65 33.91
N PRO A 264 -20.18 25.06 33.27
CA PRO A 264 -21.38 25.80 32.89
C PRO A 264 -22.27 26.04 34.11
N PHE A 265 -23.02 27.14 34.11
CA PHE A 265 -24.02 27.42 35.13
C PHE A 265 -25.31 28.00 34.54
N ARG A 266 -26.39 27.94 35.32
CA ARG A 266 -27.69 28.54 34.98
C ARG A 266 -28.33 29.21 36.20
N THR A 267 -28.95 30.36 35.99
CA THR A 267 -29.80 31.02 37.00
C THR A 267 -31.27 30.73 36.76
N LEU A 268 -32.01 30.35 37.81
CA LEU A 268 -33.46 30.17 37.74
C LEU A 268 -34.22 31.51 37.70
N PRO A 269 -35.52 31.50 37.35
CA PRO A 269 -36.37 32.68 37.46
C PRO A 269 -36.33 33.29 38.88
N GLY A 270 -36.21 34.61 38.97
CA GLY A 270 -36.10 35.35 40.23
C GLY A 270 -34.72 35.29 40.92
N VAL A 271 -33.71 34.65 40.31
CA VAL A 271 -32.38 34.47 40.89
C VAL A 271 -31.35 35.40 40.24
N THR A 272 -30.63 36.15 41.07
CA THR A 272 -29.47 36.97 40.70
C THR A 272 -28.25 36.50 41.46
N VAL A 273 -27.14 36.26 40.75
CA VAL A 273 -25.87 35.83 41.33
C VAL A 273 -24.88 36.98 41.29
N THR A 274 -24.32 37.32 42.44
CA THR A 274 -23.25 38.31 42.56
C THR A 274 -21.92 37.60 42.67
N TRP A 275 -20.94 38.01 41.87
CA TRP A 275 -19.62 37.39 41.84
C TRP A 275 -18.60 38.24 42.57
N SER A 276 -17.83 37.62 43.45
CA SER A 276 -16.69 38.22 44.14
C SER A 276 -15.44 37.38 43.90
N ILE A 277 -14.27 37.98 44.06
CA ILE A 277 -12.98 37.33 43.80
C ILE A 277 -11.97 37.67 44.87
N THR A 278 -11.18 36.67 45.26
CA THR A 278 -10.11 36.81 46.24
C THR A 278 -8.76 36.78 45.54
N SER A 279 -7.83 37.64 45.97
CA SER A 279 -6.41 37.59 45.54
C SER A 279 -5.84 36.17 45.77
N PRO A 280 -5.04 35.61 44.84
CA PRO A 280 -4.35 36.29 43.74
C PRO A 280 -5.14 36.39 42.43
N PHE A 281 -6.39 35.89 42.40
CA PHE A 281 -7.18 35.87 41.17
C PHE A 281 -7.72 37.24 40.79
N THR A 282 -7.88 37.43 39.49
CA THR A 282 -8.41 38.65 38.88
C THR A 282 -9.38 38.28 37.76
N TRP A 283 -10.44 39.07 37.61
CA TRP A 283 -11.35 38.94 36.49
C TRP A 283 -10.70 39.46 35.22
N GLU A 284 -10.87 38.77 34.10
CA GLU A 284 -10.45 39.32 32.81
C GLU A 284 -11.32 40.54 32.44
N THR A 285 -12.63 40.41 32.62
CA THR A 285 -13.60 41.50 32.52
C THR A 285 -14.36 41.58 33.83
N ALA A 286 -14.43 42.77 34.44
CA ALA A 286 -15.13 42.95 35.71
C ALA A 286 -16.58 42.48 35.58
N PRO A 287 -17.02 41.45 36.33
CA PRO A 287 -18.30 40.86 36.09
C PRO A 287 -19.41 41.75 36.63
N ILE A 288 -20.46 41.88 35.82
CA ILE A 288 -21.76 42.35 36.28
C ILE A 288 -22.44 41.15 36.96
N SER A 289 -23.25 41.39 38.00
CA SER A 289 -24.10 40.34 38.57
C SER A 289 -24.84 39.57 37.46
N THR A 290 -24.84 38.24 37.51
CA THR A 290 -25.58 37.42 36.56
C THR A 290 -27.08 37.49 36.89
N PRO A 291 -27.93 38.05 36.00
CA PRO A 291 -29.37 38.14 36.24
C PRO A 291 -30.08 36.79 36.06
N GLU A 292 -31.38 36.75 36.30
CA GLU A 292 -32.19 35.54 36.17
C GLU A 292 -32.23 34.97 34.74
N LYS A 293 -32.51 33.67 34.62
CA LYS A 293 -32.71 32.94 33.34
C LYS A 293 -31.52 33.03 32.38
N ARG A 294 -30.30 33.16 32.90
CA ARG A 294 -29.06 33.16 32.12
C ARG A 294 -28.36 31.83 32.21
N VAL A 295 -27.65 31.49 31.13
CA VAL A 295 -26.69 30.40 31.07
C VAL A 295 -25.35 31.04 30.81
N GLY A 296 -24.34 30.64 31.58
CA GLY A 296 -23.00 31.18 31.42
C GLY A 296 -21.94 30.12 31.67
N HIS A 297 -20.69 30.52 31.49
CA HIS A 297 -19.52 29.69 31.72
C HIS A 297 -18.57 30.41 32.66
N PHE A 298 -18.09 29.65 33.64
CA PHE A 298 -16.98 30.06 34.49
C PHE A 298 -15.76 29.26 34.07
N MET A 299 -14.63 29.93 33.84
CA MET A 299 -13.37 29.26 33.48
C MET A 299 -12.17 29.95 34.13
N ARG A 300 -11.23 29.15 34.64
CA ARG A 300 -9.88 29.64 34.92
C ARG A 300 -8.99 29.47 33.68
N ARG A 301 -8.22 30.51 33.34
CA ARG A 301 -7.26 30.46 32.23
C ARG A 301 -6.00 29.66 32.59
N GLY A 302 -6.08 28.33 32.50
CA GLY A 302 -4.95 27.43 32.76
C GLY A 302 -4.28 27.68 34.11
N SER A 303 -2.95 27.71 34.14
CA SER A 303 -2.17 28.00 35.35
C SER A 303 -2.09 29.49 35.73
N THR A 304 -2.78 30.38 35.02
CA THR A 304 -2.75 31.82 35.32
C THR A 304 -3.73 32.20 36.44
N ASN A 305 -3.62 33.44 36.91
CA ASN A 305 -4.53 34.01 37.92
C ASN A 305 -5.74 34.75 37.30
N THR A 306 -6.03 34.48 36.03
CA THR A 306 -7.13 35.13 35.30
C THR A 306 -8.36 34.22 35.29
N ILE A 307 -9.51 34.80 35.61
CA ILE A 307 -10.83 34.14 35.59
C ILE A 307 -11.71 34.77 34.51
N PHE A 308 -12.30 33.93 33.68
CA PHE A 308 -13.34 34.26 32.73
C PHE A 308 -14.71 33.96 33.33
N LEU A 309 -15.64 34.88 33.10
CA LEU A 309 -17.04 34.71 33.44
C LEU A 309 -17.87 35.28 32.29
N ASP A 310 -18.36 34.38 31.44
CA ASP A 310 -19.18 34.70 30.27
C ASP A 310 -20.63 34.38 30.59
N VAL A 311 -21.54 35.35 30.42
CA VAL A 311 -22.96 35.30 30.84
C VAL A 311 -23.87 35.71 29.68
#